data_AF-A0A0L6JJB3-F1
#
_entry.id   AF-A0A0L6JJB3-F1
#
_cell.length_a   1.000
_cell.length_b   1.000
_cell.length_c   1.000
_cell.angle_alpha   90.00
_cell.angle_beta   90.00
_cell.angle_gamma   90.00
#
_symmetry.space_group_name_H-M   'P 1'
#
loop_
_entity.id
_entity.type
_entity.pdbx_description
1 polymer ?
#
loop_
_entity_poly.entity_id
_entity_poly.type
_entity_poly.pdbx_seq_one_letter_code
_entity_poly.pdbx_strand_id
1 'polypeptide(L)' 'MSNPRKPLVPESREALTRFKIECAQEIGHLQYIKENNDHYKGDVPAKVNGLEGGPIGGQMVKRMIQMAESMISE' A
#
# COMPACT_ATOMS: atom_id res chain seq x y z
N MET A 1 6.92 -14.70 11.92
CA MET A 1 7.15 -13.86 10.73
C MET A 1 5.91 -13.92 9.85
N SER A 2 5.32 -12.78 9.47
CA SER A 2 4.15 -12.76 8.57
C SER A 2 4.58 -13.15 7.15
N ASN A 3 3.88 -14.12 6.55
CA ASN A 3 4.13 -14.50 5.16
C ASN A 3 3.64 -13.39 4.22
N PRO A 4 4.50 -12.85 3.34
CA PRO A 4 4.09 -11.78 2.43
C PRO A 4 3.06 -12.29 1.42
N ARG A 5 1.89 -11.64 1.36
CA ARG A 5 0.83 -12.01 0.42
C ARG A 5 1.33 -11.93 -1.02
N LYS A 6 1.19 -13.02 -1.77
CA LYS A 6 1.55 -13.08 -3.19
C LYS A 6 0.58 -12.20 -3.99
N PRO A 7 1.07 -11.29 -4.85
CA PRO A 7 0.21 -10.55 -5.75
C PRO A 7 -0.45 -11.49 -6.76
N LEU A 8 -1.57 -11.07 -7.34
CA LEU A 8 -2.28 -11.84 -8.36
C LEU A 8 -1.40 -12.09 -9.60
N VAL A 9 -0.64 -11.08 -10.01
CA VAL A 9 0.41 -11.17 -11.04
C VAL A 9 1.75 -11.26 -10.32
N PRO A 10 2.43 -12.43 -10.27
CA PRO A 10 3.64 -12.63 -9.47
C PRO A 10 4.75 -11.61 -9.72
N GLU A 11 4.93 -11.22 -10.97
CA GLU A 11 5.96 -10.30 -11.47
C GLU A 11 5.69 -8.84 -11.04
N SER A 12 4.46 -8.52 -10.66
CA SER A 12 4.05 -7.14 -10.32
C SER A 12 4.54 -6.67 -8.95
N ARG A 13 5.19 -7.52 -8.14
CA ARG A 13 5.54 -7.21 -6.74
C ARG A 13 6.37 -5.93 -6.61
N GLU A 14 7.37 -5.75 -7.46
CA GLU A 14 8.23 -4.56 -7.40
C GLU A 14 7.45 -3.31 -7.80
N ALA A 15 6.64 -3.40 -8.86
CA ALA A 15 5.77 -2.32 -9.30
C ALA A 15 4.76 -1.91 -8.23
N LEU A 16 4.12 -2.88 -7.57
CA LEU A 16 3.20 -2.63 -6.45
C LEU A 16 3.91 -2.01 -5.24
N THR A 17 5.17 -2.36 -5.01
CA THR A 17 5.97 -1.77 -3.92
C THR A 17 6.28 -0.31 -4.21
N ARG A 18 6.72 0.02 -5.43
CA ARG A 18 6.91 1.42 -5.87
C ARG A 18 5.62 2.21 -5.80
N PHE A 19 4.53 1.65 -6.31
CA PHE A 19 3.22 2.28 -6.30
C PHE A 19 2.71 2.57 -4.88
N LYS A 20 2.93 1.66 -3.92
CA LYS A 20 2.64 1.88 -2.51
C LYS A 20 3.45 3.05 -1.94
N ILE A 21 4.74 3.16 -2.28
CA ILE A 21 5.61 4.26 -1.82
C ILE A 21 5.08 5.60 -2.38
N GLU A 22 4.75 5.65 -3.67
CA GLU A 22 4.16 6.84 -4.29
C GLU A 22 2.85 7.26 -3.62
N CYS A 23 1.91 6.32 -3.44
CA CYS A 23 0.63 6.58 -2.77
C CYS A 23 0.83 7.07 -1.33
N ALA A 24 1.79 6.49 -0.60
CA ALA A 24 2.13 6.93 0.76
C ALA A 24 2.74 8.33 0.76
N GLN A 25 3.58 8.67 -0.22
CA GLN A 25 4.17 9.99 -0.37
C GLN A 25 3.09 11.05 -0.66
N GLU A 26 2.16 10.77 -1.58
CA GLU A 26 1.07 11.68 -1.94
C GLU A 26 0.23 12.11 -0.75
N ILE A 27 -0.04 11.20 0.18
CA ILE A 27 -0.88 11.48 1.35
C ILE A 27 -0.07 11.87 2.60
N GLY A 28 1.28 11.92 2.52
CA GLY A 28 2.14 12.29 3.66
C GLY A 28 2.32 11.19 4.72
N HIS A 29 2.23 9.92 4.33
CA HIS A 29 2.27 8.74 5.21
C HIS A 29 3.52 7.85 5.00
N LEU A 30 4.62 8.39 4.46
CA LEU A 30 5.84 7.63 4.20
C LEU A 30 6.42 6.95 5.44
N GLN A 31 6.27 7.52 6.64
CA GLN A 31 6.74 6.93 7.89
C GLN A 31 5.99 5.65 8.32
N TYR A 32 4.87 5.33 7.67
CA TYR A 32 4.02 4.19 8.04
C TYR A 32 4.19 2.97 7.13
N ILE A 33 4.89 3.10 6.00
CA ILE A 33 5.22 1.96 5.13
C ILE A 33 6.40 1.17 5.69
N LYS A 34 6.41 -0.14 5.39
CA LYS A 34 7.46 -1.06 5.85
C LYS A 34 8.87 -0.62 5.44
N GLU A 35 9.00 -0.03 4.26
CA GLU A 35 10.29 0.37 3.69
C GLU A 35 10.96 1.51 4.46
N ASN A 36 10.19 2.29 5.23
CA ASN A 36 10.68 3.41 6.04
C ASN A 36 10.46 3.19 7.55
N ASN A 37 9.82 2.07 7.93
CA ASN A 37 9.50 1.70 9.30
C ASN A 37 9.43 0.18 9.39
N ASP A 38 10.57 -0.44 9.71
CA ASP A 38 10.74 -1.88 9.80
C ASP A 38 10.45 -2.43 11.22
N HIS A 39 9.93 -1.59 12.11
CA HIS A 39 9.63 -1.98 13.48
C HIS A 39 8.57 -3.10 13.53
N TYR A 40 8.66 -3.93 14.57
CA TYR A 40 7.72 -5.01 14.79
C TYR A 40 6.32 -4.46 15.13
N LYS A 41 5.40 -4.52 14.16
CA LYS A 41 4.02 -4.02 14.32
C LYS A 41 3.08 -4.98 15.09
N GLY A 42 3.60 -6.08 15.64
CA GLY A 42 2.79 -7.07 16.36
C GLY A 42 2.34 -6.63 17.76
N ASP A 43 3.10 -5.72 18.38
CA ASP A 43 2.75 -5.14 19.69
C ASP A 43 1.87 -3.87 19.56
N VAL A 44 1.65 -3.42 18.31
CA VAL A 44 0.82 -2.26 18.00
C VAL A 44 -0.65 -2.68 17.93
N PRO A 45 -1.57 -1.99 18.64
CA PRO A 45 -2.99 -2.31 18.57
C PRO A 45 -3.52 -2.29 17.13
N ALA A 46 -4.36 -3.26 16.78
CA ALA A 46 -4.91 -3.40 15.42
C ALA A 46 -5.58 -2.11 14.90
N LYS A 47 -6.24 -1.36 15.79
CA LYS A 47 -6.83 -0.05 15.47
C LYS A 47 -5.78 0.96 15.00
N VAL A 48 -4.62 1.01 15.66
CA VAL A 48 -3.53 1.94 15.30
C VAL A 48 -2.90 1.53 13.97
N ASN A 49 -2.58 0.24 13.80
CA ASN A 49 -2.09 -0.29 12.52
C ASN A 49 -3.04 0.02 11.35
N GLY A 50 -4.35 -0.08 11.58
CA GLY A 50 -5.38 0.28 10.60
C GLY A 50 -5.42 1.78 10.27
N LEU A 51 -5.26 2.65 11.26
CA LEU A 51 -5.22 4.10 11.06
C LEU A 51 -3.96 4.55 10.30
N GLU A 52 -2.82 3.92 10.56
CA GLU A 52 -1.55 4.23 9.88
C GLU A 52 -1.55 3.74 8.42
N GLY A 53 -1.86 2.45 8.22
CA GLY A 53 -1.70 1.77 6.94
C GLY A 53 -2.94 1.78 6.05
N GLY A 54 -4.13 1.92 6.63
CA GLY A 54 -5.41 1.93 5.91
C GLY A 54 -5.49 3.01 4.84
N PRO A 55 -5.16 4.28 5.14
CA PRO A 55 -5.17 5.36 4.15
C PRO A 55 -4.27 5.10 2.94
N ILE A 56 -3.09 4.50 3.14
CA ILE A 56 -2.16 4.15 2.05
C ILE A 56 -2.82 3.13 1.11
N GLY A 57 -3.38 2.06 1.67
CA GLY A 57 -4.09 1.03 0.89
C GLY A 57 -5.32 1.59 0.16
N GLY A 58 -6.07 2.48 0.81
CA GLY A 58 -7.20 3.18 0.20
C GLY A 58 -6.79 4.03 -1.00
N GLN A 59 -5.69 4.78 -0.88
CA GLN A 59 -5.15 5.60 -1.98
C GLN A 59 -4.68 4.73 -3.15
N MET A 60 -4.03 3.60 -2.88
CA MET A 60 -3.64 2.63 -3.92
C MET A 60 -4.86 2.15 -4.70
N VAL A 61 -5.91 1.69 -4.00
CA VAL A 61 -7.14 1.19 -4.65
C VAL A 61 -7.82 2.29 -5.45
N LYS A 62 -7.91 3.51 -4.90
CA LYS A 62 -8.49 4.67 -5.59
C LYS A 62 -7.78 4.94 -6.92
N ARG A 63 -6.44 5.03 -6.93
CA ARG A 63 -5.65 5.26 -8.14
C ARG A 63 -5.76 4.10 -9.14
N MET A 64 -5.80 2.85 -8.67
CA MET A 64 -6.00 1.69 -9.54
C MET A 64 -7.36 1.70 -10.24
N ILE A 65 -8.44 2.06 -9.53
CA ILE A 65 -9.79 2.18 -10.11
C ILE A 65 -9.81 3.29 -11.14
N GLN A 66 -9.26 4.47 -10.83
CA GLN A 66 -9.18 5.59 -11.77
C GLN A 66 -8.45 5.19 -13.07
N MET A 67 -7.33 4.48 -12.95
CA MET A 67 -6.58 3.98 -14.11
C MET A 67 -7.42 2.99 -14.94
N ALA A 68 -8.13 2.07 -14.28
CA ALA A 68 -9.00 1.11 -14.96
C ALA A 68 -10.17 1.80 -15.67
N GLU A 69 -10.79 2.80 -15.04
CA GLU A 69 -11.85 3.62 -15.65
C GLU A 69 -11.34 4.34 -16.91
N SER A 70 -10.13 4.93 -16.86
CA SER A 70 -9.51 5.56 -18.04
C SER A 70 -9.26 4.57 -19.17
N MET A 71 -8.73 3.38 -18.87
CA MET A 71 -8.47 2.34 -19.87
C MET A 71 -9.72 1.75 -20.53
N ILE A 72 -10.86 1.76 -19.83
CA ILE A 72 -12.15 1.25 -20.35
C ILE A 72 -12.90 2.33 -21.15
N SER A 73 -12.66 3.60 -20.83
CA SER A 73 -13.33 4.73 -21.50
C SER A 73 -12.66 5.13 -22.83
N GLU A 74 -11.47 4.61 -23.09
CA GLU A 74 -10.74 4.68 -24.37
C GLU A 74 -11.07 3.48 -25.26
#